data_AF-A0A321LMR9-F1
#
_entry.id   AF-A0A321LMR9-F1
#
_cell.length_a   1.000
_cell.length_b   1.000
_cell.length_c   1.000
_cell.angle_alpha   90.00
_cell.angle_beta   90.00
_cell.angle_gamma   90.00
#
_symmetry.space_group_name_H-M   'P 1'
#
loop_
_entity.id
_entity.type
_entity.pdbx_description
1 polymer ?
#
loop_
_entity_poly.entity_id
_entity_poly.type
_entity_poly.pdbx_seq_one_letter_code
_entity_poly.pdbx_strand_id
1 'polypeptide(L)' 'MREISYSVSLGVGAAPISFKLIRSSDKEAVFENPAHDFPQRIIYRRSSQDTLFARIEGTSKGVEKGIDFHYKRSHCD' A
#
# COMPACT_ATOMS: atom_id res chain seq x y z
N MET A 1 -13.44 -17.24 4.80
CA MET A 1 -12.63 -16.01 4.94
C MET A 1 -12.07 -15.70 3.57
N ARG A 2 -12.28 -14.49 3.04
CA ARG A 2 -11.78 -14.10 1.71
C ARG A 2 -10.42 -13.43 1.88
N GLU A 3 -9.38 -14.09 1.42
CA GLU A 3 -8.01 -13.58 1.42
C GLU A 3 -7.86 -12.63 0.21
N ILE A 4 -7.62 -11.35 0.47
CA ILE A 4 -7.39 -10.36 -0.59
C ILE A 4 -5.87 -10.16 -0.68
N SER A 5 -5.26 -10.62 -1.77
CA SER A 5 -3.82 -10.49 -2.02
C SER A 5 -3.58 -9.44 -3.12
N TYR A 6 -2.69 -8.48 -2.84
CA TYR A 6 -2.24 -7.47 -3.80
C TYR A 6 -0.88 -7.86 -4.37
N SER A 7 -0.78 -8.03 -5.68
CA SER A 7 0.45 -8.43 -6.38
C SER A 7 0.96 -7.31 -7.29
N VAL A 8 2.15 -6.77 -6.96
CA VAL A 8 2.88 -5.84 -7.84
C VAL A 8 3.85 -6.64 -8.70
N SER A 9 3.78 -6.48 -10.02
CA SER A 9 4.69 -7.13 -10.98
C SER A 9 5.59 -6.08 -11.64
N LEU A 10 6.87 -6.06 -11.27
CA LEU A 10 7.90 -5.25 -11.93
C LEU A 10 8.67 -6.14 -12.91
N GLY A 11 8.10 -6.36 -14.10
CA GLY A 11 8.71 -7.17 -15.17
C GLY A 11 8.47 -8.68 -15.07
N VAL A 12 8.77 -9.38 -16.16
CA VAL A 12 8.66 -10.85 -16.29
C VAL A 12 9.65 -11.54 -15.34
N GLY A 13 9.14 -12.27 -14.35
CA GLY A 13 9.93 -13.14 -13.46
C GLY A 13 10.08 -12.70 -12.01
N ALA A 14 9.56 -11.53 -11.61
CA ALA A 14 9.54 -11.14 -10.20
C ALA A 14 8.46 -11.92 -9.43
N ALA A 15 8.85 -12.60 -8.35
CA ALA A 15 7.89 -13.25 -7.46
C ALA A 15 6.95 -12.21 -6.83
N PRO A 16 5.64 -12.49 -6.73
CA PRO A 16 4.69 -11.56 -6.15
C PRO A 16 5.07 -11.27 -4.69
N ILE A 17 5.32 -10.00 -4.38
CA ILE A 17 5.57 -9.57 -3.00
C ILE A 17 4.21 -9.41 -2.32
N SER A 18 3.92 -10.32 -1.38
CA SER A 18 2.68 -10.27 -0.61
C SER A 18 2.84 -9.33 0.58
N PHE A 19 1.83 -8.49 0.82
CA PHE A 19 1.75 -7.66 2.03
C PHE A 19 0.55 -8.11 2.87
N LYS A 20 0.80 -8.40 4.14
CA LYS A 20 -0.25 -8.84 5.05
C LYS A 20 -1.09 -7.63 5.47
N LEU A 21 -2.41 -7.74 5.37
CA LEU A 21 -3.32 -6.75 5.97
C LEU A 21 -3.25 -6.89 7.49
N ILE A 22 -2.63 -5.90 8.15
CA ILE A 22 -2.48 -5.89 9.62
C ILE A 22 -3.56 -5.05 10.30
N ARG A 23 -4.22 -4.16 9.55
CA ARG A 23 -5.30 -3.31 10.07
C ARG A 23 -6.28 -2.95 8.96
N SER A 24 -7.57 -3.07 9.24
CA SER A 24 -8.64 -2.60 8.35
C SER A 24 -9.79 -2.00 9.15
N SER A 25 -10.32 -0.89 8.66
CA SER A 25 -11.49 -0.18 9.17
C SER A 25 -12.21 0.50 7.99
N ASP A 26 -13.36 1.12 8.26
CA ASP A 26 -14.16 1.83 7.24
C ASP A 26 -13.44 3.00 6.55
N LYS A 27 -12.34 3.48 7.15
CA LYS A 27 -11.57 4.63 6.67
C LYS A 27 -10.07 4.36 6.53
N GLU A 28 -9.58 3.20 6.92
CA GLU A 28 -8.14 2.90 6.90
C GLU A 28 -7.86 1.43 6.60
N ALA A 29 -6.87 1.15 5.76
CA ALA A 29 -6.30 -0.17 5.56
C ALA A 29 -4.77 -0.08 5.60
N VAL A 30 -4.13 -0.94 6.39
CA VAL A 30 -2.66 -0.98 6.54
C VAL A 30 -2.18 -2.37 6.17
N PHE A 31 -1.30 -2.40 5.19
CA PHE A 31 -0.61 -3.59 4.73
C PHE A 31 0.86 -3.51 5.10
N GLU A 32 1.45 -4.61 5.54
CA GLU A 32 2.83 -4.65 5.99
C GLU A 32 3.55 -5.93 5.53
N ASN A 33 4.81 -5.77 5.17
CA ASN A 33 5.79 -6.82 4.94
C ASN A 33 7.18 -6.30 5.38
N PRO A 34 7.58 -6.52 6.64
CA PRO A 34 8.86 -6.03 7.16
C PRO A 34 10.07 -6.76 6.54
N ALA A 35 9.87 -7.93 5.92
CA ALA A 35 10.93 -8.71 5.28
C ALA A 35 11.35 -8.17 3.91
N HIS A 36 10.69 -7.14 3.39
CA HIS A 36 11.05 -6.47 2.13
C HIS A 36 11.86 -5.20 2.41
N ASP A 37 12.78 -4.79 1.53
CA ASP A 37 13.58 -3.56 1.74
C ASP A 37 12.73 -2.30 1.53
N PHE A 38 12.07 -2.16 0.38
CA PHE A 38 11.12 -1.08 0.13
C PHE A 38 10.15 -1.45 -1.00
N PRO A 39 8.83 -1.30 -0.81
CA PRO A 39 8.17 -0.81 0.39
C PRO A 39 8.00 -1.89 1.47
N GLN A 40 7.87 -1.47 2.73
CA GLN A 40 7.59 -2.35 3.89
C GLN A 40 6.18 -2.17 4.41
N ARG A 41 5.62 -0.97 4.31
CA ARG A 41 4.28 -0.66 4.80
C ARG A 41 3.53 0.19 3.79
N ILE A 42 2.25 -0.14 3.57
CA ILE A 42 1.35 0.60 2.68
C ILE A 42 0.10 0.94 3.49
N ILE A 43 -0.14 2.23 3.67
CA ILE A 43 -1.25 2.76 4.47
C ILE A 43 -2.20 3.46 3.51
N TYR A 44 -3.45 3.02 3.47
CA TYR A 44 -4.53 3.72 2.79
C TYR A 44 -5.46 4.35 3.81
N ARG A 45 -5.75 5.64 3.67
CA ARG A 45 -6.67 6.41 4.50
C ARG A 45 -7.68 7.14 3.64
N ARG A 46 -8.95 6.82 3.82
CA ARG A 46 -10.06 7.52 3.17
C ARG A 46 -10.44 8.73 4.02
N SER A 47 -10.12 9.93 3.53
CA SER A 47 -10.40 11.18 4.24
C SER A 47 -11.84 11.67 3.98
N SER A 48 -12.31 11.52 2.74
CA SER A 48 -13.70 11.78 2.34
C SER A 48 -14.20 10.74 1.33
N GLN A 49 -15.46 10.82 0.88
CA GLN A 49 -16.00 9.88 -0.12
C GLN A 49 -15.21 9.90 -1.43
N ASP A 50 -14.53 11.02 -1.72
CA ASP A 50 -13.84 11.28 -2.98
C ASP A 50 -12.33 11.45 -2.82
N THR A 51 -11.79 11.29 -1.61
CA THR A 51 -10.35 11.45 -1.37
C THR A 51 -9.77 10.25 -0.63
N LEU A 52 -8.68 9.73 -1.18
CA LEU A 52 -7.92 8.63 -0.63
C LEU A 52 -6.46 9.05 -0.54
N PHE A 53 -5.92 9.01 0.67
CA PHE A 53 -4.51 9.22 0.95
C PHE A 53 -3.85 7.86 1.01
N ALA A 54 -2.81 7.63 0.22
CA ALA A 54 -1.95 6.48 0.39
C ALA A 54 -0.58 6.93 0.85
N ARG A 55 0.02 6.20 1.78
CA ARG A 55 1.37 6.43 2.25
C ARG A 55 2.13 5.13 2.18
N ILE A 56 3.24 5.15 1.47
CA ILE A 56 4.12 4.01 1.29
C ILE A 56 5.39 4.29 2.08
N GLU A 57 5.69 3.44 3.06
CA GLU A 57 6.85 3.57 3.93
C GLU A 57 7.76 2.35 3.81
N GLY A 58 9.05 2.55 4.03
CA GLY A 58 10.01 1.46 4.21
C GLY A 58 11.44 1.98 4.27
N THR A 59 12.37 1.09 4.57
CA THR A 59 13.76 1.44 4.77
C THR A 59 14.61 0.91 3.63
N SER A 60 15.13 1.80 2.78
CA SER A 60 16.03 1.40 1.69
C SER A 60 17.47 1.74 2.06
N LYS A 61 18.33 0.73 2.18
CA LYS A 61 19.76 0.89 2.52
C LYS A 61 19.99 1.64 3.85
N GLY A 62 19.15 1.36 4.86
CA GLY A 62 19.24 2.02 6.18
C GLY A 62 18.65 3.42 6.23
N VAL A 63 18.08 3.93 5.14
CA VAL A 63 17.40 5.23 5.09
C VAL A 63 15.90 5.01 5.03
N GLU A 64 15.17 5.55 6.00
CA GLU A 64 13.71 5.57 5.99
C GLU A 64 13.20 6.44 4.84
N LYS A 65 12.32 5.86 4.02
CA LYS A 65 11.67 6.54 2.90
C LYS A 65 10.16 6.44 3.07
N GLY A 66 9.50 7.57 2.85
CA GLY A 66 8.05 7.69 2.80
C GLY A 66 7.64 8.37 1.51
N ILE A 67 6.62 7.85 0.84
CA ILE A 67 6.00 8.49 -0.32
C ILE A 67 4.51 8.61 -0.05
N ASP A 68 4.02 9.85 -0.03
CA ASP A 68 2.61 10.17 0.14
C ASP A 68 1.97 10.41 -1.24
N PHE A 69 0.84 9.75 -1.48
CA PHE A 69 0.03 9.86 -2.68
C PHE A 69 -1.35 10.38 -2.32
N HIS A 70 -1.76 11.45 -2.98
CA HIS A 70 -3.09 12.03 -2.85
C HIS A 70 -3.93 11.62 -4.04
N TYR A 71 -4.85 10.70 -3.83
CA TYR A 71 -5.82 10.30 -4.84
C TYR A 71 -7.12 11.07 -4.64
N LYS A 72 -7.62 11.62 -5.74
CA LYS A 72 -8.99 12.11 -5.85
C LYS A 72 -9.75 11.12 -6.71
N ARG A 73 -10.98 10.79 -6.33
CA ARG A 73 -11.87 9.95 -7.12
C ARG A 73 -12.07 10.62 -8.48
N SER A 74 -11.60 9.97 -9.54
CA SER A 74 -11.98 10.33 -10.90
C SER A 74 -13.37 9.76 -11.19
N HIS A 75 -14.22 10.57 -11.81
CA HIS A 75 -15.41 10.04 -12.47
C HIS A 75 -14.96 9.26 -13.70
N CYS A 76 -15.60 8.13 -13.98
CA CYS A 76 -15.53 7.55 -15.31
C CYS A 76 -16.52 8.35 -16.17
N ASP A 77 -16.04 8.92 -17.28
CA ASP A 77 -16.87 9.35 -18.40
C ASP A 77 -16.96 8.16 -19.37
#